data_AF-A0A2E5MF11-F1
#
_entry.id   AF-A0A2E5MF11-F1
#
_cell.length_a   1.000
_cell.length_b   1.000
_cell.length_c   1.000
_cell.angle_alpha   90.00
_cell.angle_beta   90.00
_cell.angle_gamma   90.00
#
_symmetry.space_group_name_H-M   'P 1'
#
loop_
_entity.id
_entity.type
_entity.pdbx_description
1 polymer ?
#
loop_
_entity_poly.entity_id
_entity_poly.type
_entity_poly.pdbx_seq_one_letter_code
_entity_poly.pdbx_strand_id
1 'polypeptide(L)'
;MTDNKKHIAILGSTGSIGTQALDVIEANTNLFVVEVLSANSNSDLLIRQALKFNPNAVVIVDETKYQEVFDALSNKDIKVYAGKEALAQVVEMEGIDMVLTALVGYSGLKPTISAIKAKKNIALANKETLVVAGALITGMAKKYGVSIYPVDSEHSAIFQCLVGEFHNPVEKIYLTASGGPFRGWTKDRLLNVTKEQALKHPNWDMGSKITIDSASLMNKGLEVIEAKWLFGLKSEQIDVIVHPQSIIHSIVQFTDGSMKAQMGLPDMKLPIQYALAYPQRIVSDFPRLNFMDYPSLTFEKADTDTFKNLALAYKAMNKGGNMACILNAANEVVVDAFLKDNIGFLEMSDVIADCMEKITFVANPTYDDFVSSDEESRVLANALI
;
A
#
# COMPACT_ATOMS: atom_id res chain seq x y z
N MET A 1 -33.65 -13.18 9.74
CA MET A 1 -32.82 -11.96 9.81
C MET A 1 -31.83 -12.11 8.69
N THR A 2 -31.92 -11.29 7.64
CA THR A 2 -30.97 -11.35 6.52
C THR A 2 -29.58 -11.12 7.06
N ASP A 3 -28.68 -12.07 6.79
CA ASP A 3 -27.30 -12.12 7.28
C ASP A 3 -26.54 -10.94 6.65
N ASN A 4 -26.50 -9.79 7.35
CA ASN A 4 -25.99 -8.52 6.80
C ASN A 4 -24.45 -8.45 6.90
N LYS A 5 -23.78 -9.59 6.67
CA LYS A 5 -22.32 -9.69 6.69
C LYS A 5 -21.75 -9.08 5.42
N LYS A 6 -20.60 -8.42 5.53
CA LYS A 6 -19.87 -7.95 4.35
C LYS A 6 -19.03 -9.07 3.78
N HIS A 7 -19.18 -9.33 2.50
CA HIS A 7 -18.41 -10.30 1.73
C HIS A 7 -17.14 -9.65 1.18
N ILE A 8 -15.99 -10.16 1.62
CA ILE A 8 -14.68 -9.57 1.36
C ILE A 8 -13.88 -10.43 0.38
N ALA A 9 -13.46 -9.85 -0.73
CA ALA A 9 -12.44 -10.42 -1.60
C ALA A 9 -11.05 -9.93 -1.18
N ILE A 10 -10.14 -10.84 -0.84
CA ILE A 10 -8.76 -10.50 -0.43
C ILE A 10 -7.80 -10.86 -1.54
N LEU A 11 -7.26 -9.85 -2.21
CA LEU A 11 -6.23 -10.04 -3.23
C LEU A 11 -4.85 -10.01 -2.59
N GLY A 12 -4.13 -11.14 -2.59
CA GLY A 12 -2.84 -11.27 -1.87
C GLY A 12 -3.00 -11.75 -0.43
N SER A 13 -3.86 -12.74 -0.19
CA SER A 13 -4.20 -13.29 1.14
C SER A 13 -3.02 -13.94 1.87
N THR A 14 -1.99 -14.36 1.14
CA THR A 14 -0.79 -15.01 1.70
C THR A 14 0.32 -14.03 2.07
N GLY A 15 0.15 -12.73 1.82
CA GLY A 15 1.06 -11.67 2.26
C GLY A 15 0.71 -11.15 3.66
N SER A 16 1.58 -10.30 4.23
CA SER A 16 1.43 -9.78 5.59
C SER A 16 0.06 -9.11 5.87
N ILE A 17 -0.41 -8.26 4.95
CA ILE A 17 -1.73 -7.62 5.08
C ILE A 17 -2.85 -8.65 4.93
N GLY A 18 -2.74 -9.56 3.97
CA GLY A 18 -3.74 -10.59 3.72
C GLY A 18 -3.95 -11.53 4.92
N THR A 19 -2.87 -11.99 5.54
CA THR A 19 -2.95 -12.85 6.73
C THR A 19 -3.54 -12.10 7.92
N GLN A 20 -3.16 -10.83 8.12
CA GLN A 20 -3.72 -10.01 9.19
C GLN A 20 -5.20 -9.67 8.96
N ALA A 21 -5.62 -9.49 7.72
CA ALA A 21 -7.03 -9.30 7.38
C ALA A 21 -7.86 -10.56 7.66
N LEU A 22 -7.30 -11.75 7.42
CA LEU A 22 -7.93 -13.00 7.79
C LEU A 22 -8.07 -13.16 9.31
N ASP A 23 -7.07 -12.74 10.10
CA ASP A 23 -7.19 -12.69 11.56
C ASP A 23 -8.34 -11.76 12.01
N VAL A 24 -8.47 -10.58 11.38
CA VAL A 24 -9.55 -9.62 11.68
C VAL A 24 -10.92 -10.22 11.32
N ILE A 25 -11.04 -10.90 10.19
CA ILE A 25 -12.28 -11.56 9.77
C ILE A 25 -12.64 -12.72 10.69
N GLU A 26 -11.66 -13.54 11.08
CA GLU A 26 -11.85 -14.66 12.01
C GLU A 26 -12.34 -14.19 13.38
N ALA A 27 -11.80 -13.08 13.90
CA ALA A 27 -12.27 -12.49 15.15
C ALA A 27 -13.69 -11.90 15.05
N ASN A 28 -14.23 -11.71 13.84
CA ASN A 28 -15.47 -10.97 13.57
C ASN A 28 -16.38 -11.69 12.55
N THR A 29 -16.54 -13.00 12.68
CA THR A 29 -17.33 -13.86 11.77
C THR A 29 -18.83 -13.53 11.71
N ASN A 30 -19.32 -12.75 12.67
CA ASN A 30 -20.68 -12.19 12.67
C ASN A 30 -20.83 -10.96 11.76
N LEU A 31 -19.72 -10.38 11.29
CA LEU A 31 -19.69 -9.16 10.48
C LEU A 31 -19.11 -9.39 9.08
N PHE A 32 -18.19 -10.35 8.92
CA PHE A 32 -17.46 -10.57 7.68
C PHE A 32 -17.50 -12.02 7.22
N VAL A 33 -17.48 -12.19 5.90
CA VAL A 33 -17.28 -13.47 5.23
C VAL A 33 -16.19 -13.31 4.19
N VAL A 34 -15.31 -14.30 4.07
CA VAL A 34 -14.32 -14.36 3.00
C VAL A 34 -15.00 -14.89 1.74
N GLU A 35 -15.05 -14.07 0.70
CA GLU A 35 -15.71 -14.40 -0.56
C GLU A 35 -14.70 -14.95 -1.59
N VAL A 36 -13.54 -14.30 -1.67
CA VAL A 36 -12.46 -14.66 -2.59
C VAL A 36 -11.11 -14.55 -1.89
N LEU A 37 -10.21 -15.51 -2.13
CA LEU A 37 -8.80 -15.41 -1.77
C LEU A 37 -7.93 -15.47 -3.01
N SER A 38 -6.84 -14.71 -3.05
CA SER A 38 -5.82 -14.92 -4.06
C SER A 38 -4.40 -14.89 -3.52
N ALA A 39 -3.51 -15.61 -4.19
CA ALA A 39 -2.08 -15.59 -3.92
C ALA A 39 -1.30 -15.53 -5.22
N ASN A 40 -0.05 -15.06 -5.15
CA ASN A 40 0.84 -15.12 -6.32
C ASN A 40 1.28 -16.56 -6.58
N SER A 41 2.15 -17.12 -5.73
CA SER A 41 2.75 -18.46 -5.89
C SER A 41 2.72 -19.33 -4.63
N ASN A 42 2.30 -18.80 -3.47
CA ASN A 42 2.24 -19.54 -2.21
C ASN A 42 0.97 -20.40 -2.13
N SER A 43 0.95 -21.47 -2.92
CA SER A 43 -0.17 -22.44 -3.00
C SER A 43 -0.45 -23.12 -1.67
N ASP A 44 0.58 -23.55 -0.93
CA ASP A 44 0.43 -24.23 0.36
C ASP A 44 -0.35 -23.40 1.39
N LEU A 45 -0.02 -22.10 1.52
CA LEU A 45 -0.75 -21.22 2.44
C LEU A 45 -2.14 -20.89 1.91
N LEU A 46 -2.29 -20.67 0.60
CA LEU A 46 -3.58 -20.41 -0.02
C LEU A 46 -4.56 -21.58 0.21
N ILE A 47 -4.12 -22.82 0.02
CA ILE A 47 -4.92 -24.04 0.26
C ILE A 47 -5.35 -24.10 1.72
N ARG A 48 -4.42 -23.90 2.67
CA ARG A 48 -4.75 -23.90 4.11
C ARG A 48 -5.78 -22.83 4.47
N GLN A 49 -5.63 -21.62 3.94
CA GLN A 49 -6.59 -20.53 4.13
C GLN A 49 -7.95 -20.89 3.51
N ALA A 50 -7.98 -21.41 2.28
CA ALA A 50 -9.21 -21.80 1.60
C ALA A 50 -9.98 -22.89 2.35
N LEU A 51 -9.29 -23.91 2.86
CA LEU A 51 -9.90 -24.98 3.66
C LEU A 51 -10.48 -24.47 4.99
N LYS A 52 -9.88 -23.43 5.58
CA LYS A 52 -10.33 -22.81 6.83
C LYS A 52 -11.53 -21.90 6.64
N PHE A 53 -11.47 -21.01 5.64
CA PHE A 53 -12.46 -19.96 5.43
C PHE A 53 -13.57 -20.33 4.43
N ASN A 54 -13.38 -21.39 3.64
CA ASN A 54 -14.32 -21.90 2.65
C ASN A 54 -14.91 -20.79 1.73
N PRO A 55 -14.05 -20.02 1.03
CA PRO A 55 -14.51 -18.96 0.13
C PRO A 55 -15.20 -19.54 -1.11
N ASN A 56 -15.98 -18.73 -1.82
CA ASN A 56 -16.61 -19.17 -3.07
C ASN A 56 -15.57 -19.39 -4.18
N ALA A 57 -14.50 -18.60 -4.22
CA ALA A 57 -13.45 -18.77 -5.20
C ALA A 57 -12.04 -18.53 -4.64
N VAL A 58 -11.06 -19.17 -5.26
CA VAL A 58 -9.64 -18.88 -5.06
C VAL A 58 -8.94 -18.64 -6.39
N VAL A 59 -7.94 -17.75 -6.39
CA VAL A 59 -7.11 -17.47 -7.56
C VAL A 59 -5.64 -17.63 -7.22
N ILE A 60 -4.94 -18.49 -7.96
CA ILE A 60 -3.47 -18.59 -7.90
C ILE A 60 -2.87 -17.95 -9.17
N VAL A 61 -2.13 -16.86 -9.02
CA VAL A 61 -1.66 -16.09 -10.20
C VAL A 61 -0.62 -16.89 -10.99
N ASP A 62 0.25 -17.61 -10.30
CA ASP A 62 1.20 -18.55 -10.90
C ASP A 62 0.47 -19.77 -11.46
N GLU A 63 0.29 -19.81 -12.78
CA GLU A 63 -0.42 -20.88 -13.48
C GLU A 63 0.23 -22.25 -13.29
N THR A 64 1.55 -22.30 -13.01
CA THR A 64 2.25 -23.58 -12.75
C THR A 64 1.77 -24.25 -11.45
N LYS A 65 1.13 -23.49 -10.56
CA LYS A 65 0.57 -23.95 -9.29
C LYS A 65 -0.91 -24.32 -9.36
N TYR A 66 -1.57 -24.15 -10.51
CA TYR A 66 -3.00 -24.38 -10.66
C TYR A 66 -3.42 -25.80 -10.24
N GLN A 67 -2.76 -26.83 -10.80
CA GLN A 67 -3.15 -28.22 -10.58
C GLN A 67 -3.06 -28.61 -9.09
N GLU A 68 -2.01 -28.15 -8.41
CA GLU A 68 -1.79 -28.36 -6.97
C GLU A 68 -2.96 -27.80 -6.13
N VAL A 69 -3.39 -26.58 -6.43
CA VAL A 69 -4.51 -25.93 -5.72
C VAL A 69 -5.85 -26.58 -6.09
N PHE A 70 -6.07 -26.89 -7.36
CA PHE A 70 -7.29 -27.53 -7.84
C PHE A 70 -7.50 -28.89 -7.19
N ASP A 71 -6.49 -29.77 -7.21
CA ASP A 71 -6.60 -31.12 -6.65
C ASP A 71 -6.85 -31.09 -5.14
N ALA A 72 -6.20 -30.17 -4.42
CA ALA A 72 -6.38 -30.02 -2.97
C ALA A 72 -7.79 -29.54 -2.58
N LEU A 73 -8.47 -28.81 -3.47
CA LEU A 73 -9.78 -28.21 -3.21
C LEU A 73 -10.92 -28.86 -3.99
N SER A 74 -10.66 -29.88 -4.81
CA SER A 74 -11.64 -30.50 -5.72
C SER A 74 -12.87 -31.09 -5.03
N ASN A 75 -12.71 -31.54 -3.78
CA ASN A 75 -13.79 -32.07 -2.94
C ASN A 75 -14.54 -31.00 -2.14
N LYS A 76 -14.26 -29.72 -2.38
CA LYS A 76 -14.91 -28.56 -1.74
C LYS A 76 -15.73 -27.81 -2.78
N ASP A 77 -16.74 -27.06 -2.33
CA ASP A 77 -17.48 -26.14 -3.20
C ASP A 77 -16.72 -24.81 -3.38
N ILE A 78 -15.43 -24.90 -3.75
CA ILE A 78 -14.52 -23.76 -3.93
C ILE A 78 -14.06 -23.78 -5.38
N LYS A 79 -14.34 -22.70 -6.12
CA LYS A 79 -13.95 -22.59 -7.53
C LYS A 79 -12.49 -22.14 -7.61
N VAL A 80 -11.65 -22.85 -8.37
CA VAL A 80 -10.23 -22.53 -8.51
C VAL A 80 -9.97 -21.94 -9.89
N TYR A 81 -9.36 -20.76 -9.92
CA TYR A 81 -8.91 -20.09 -11.15
C TYR A 81 -7.40 -19.80 -11.07
N ALA A 82 -6.78 -19.53 -12.22
CA ALA A 82 -5.39 -19.13 -12.28
C ALA A 82 -5.11 -18.01 -13.28
N GLY A 83 -3.99 -17.32 -13.07
CA GLY A 83 -3.50 -16.28 -13.97
C GLY A 83 -3.95 -14.86 -13.60
N LYS A 84 -3.26 -13.87 -14.18
CA LYS A 84 -3.49 -12.44 -13.95
C LYS A 84 -4.87 -11.98 -14.42
N GLU A 85 -5.37 -12.55 -15.51
CA GLU A 85 -6.71 -12.23 -16.02
C GLU A 85 -7.80 -12.70 -15.07
N ALA A 86 -7.68 -13.92 -14.54
CA ALA A 86 -8.61 -14.43 -13.54
C ALA A 86 -8.61 -13.58 -12.27
N LEU A 87 -7.44 -13.09 -11.82
CA LEU A 87 -7.33 -12.18 -10.68
C LEU A 87 -8.12 -10.88 -10.89
N ALA A 88 -8.13 -10.35 -12.11
CA ALA A 88 -8.90 -9.15 -12.44
C ALA A 88 -10.40 -9.42 -12.61
N GLN A 89 -10.77 -10.57 -13.16
CA GLN A 89 -12.18 -10.93 -13.40
C GLN A 89 -12.91 -11.39 -12.13
N VAL A 90 -12.22 -12.08 -11.21
CA VAL A 90 -12.84 -12.67 -10.01
C VAL A 90 -13.47 -11.61 -9.10
N VAL A 91 -12.93 -10.40 -9.06
CA VAL A 91 -13.48 -9.30 -8.24
C VAL A 91 -14.79 -8.73 -8.78
N GLU A 92 -15.16 -9.11 -10.00
CA GLU A 92 -16.43 -8.72 -10.63
C GLU A 92 -17.59 -9.63 -10.20
N MET A 93 -17.32 -10.72 -9.47
CA MET A 93 -18.34 -11.64 -8.97
C MET A 93 -19.45 -10.91 -8.18
N GLU A 94 -20.69 -11.36 -8.40
CA GLU A 94 -21.82 -10.94 -7.58
C GLU A 94 -21.62 -11.40 -6.13
N GLY A 95 -22.20 -10.68 -5.17
CA GLY A 95 -22.04 -10.98 -3.75
C GLY A 95 -20.81 -10.35 -3.09
N ILE A 96 -19.72 -10.03 -3.81
CA ILE A 96 -18.61 -9.26 -3.22
C ILE A 96 -19.10 -7.85 -2.87
N ASP A 97 -18.89 -7.40 -1.64
CA ASP A 97 -19.19 -6.03 -1.17
C ASP A 97 -17.95 -5.13 -1.23
N MET A 98 -16.80 -5.70 -0.90
CA MET A 98 -15.54 -4.97 -0.77
C MET A 98 -14.35 -5.83 -1.21
N VAL A 99 -13.40 -5.18 -1.89
CA VAL A 99 -12.14 -5.79 -2.31
C VAL A 99 -11.00 -5.19 -1.49
N LEU A 100 -10.31 -6.01 -0.71
CA LEU A 100 -9.04 -5.67 -0.08
C LEU A 100 -7.91 -5.95 -1.06
N THR A 101 -7.24 -4.89 -1.53
CA THR A 101 -6.11 -5.00 -2.46
C THR A 101 -4.80 -5.02 -1.67
N ALA A 102 -4.33 -6.21 -1.32
CA ALA A 102 -3.09 -6.47 -0.58
C ALA A 102 -1.96 -7.03 -1.48
N LEU A 103 -2.01 -6.71 -2.77
CA LEU A 103 -1.01 -7.04 -3.77
C LEU A 103 0.20 -6.11 -3.65
N VAL A 104 1.35 -6.51 -4.21
CA VAL A 104 2.58 -5.71 -4.20
C VAL A 104 2.79 -5.06 -5.57
N GLY A 105 3.22 -3.80 -5.57
CA GLY A 105 3.65 -3.11 -6.78
C GLY A 105 2.53 -2.85 -7.79
N TYR A 106 2.92 -2.72 -9.06
CA TYR A 106 2.01 -2.43 -10.19
C TYR A 106 0.88 -3.46 -10.38
N SER A 107 1.06 -4.70 -9.88
CA SER A 107 0.12 -5.81 -10.10
C SER A 107 -1.31 -5.55 -9.59
N GLY A 108 -1.48 -4.63 -8.63
CA GLY A 108 -2.78 -4.26 -8.10
C GLY A 108 -3.63 -3.36 -9.00
N LEU A 109 -3.04 -2.73 -10.03
CA LEU A 109 -3.73 -1.71 -10.81
C LEU A 109 -4.94 -2.27 -11.58
N LYS A 110 -4.74 -3.33 -12.36
CA LYS A 110 -5.78 -3.92 -13.20
C LYS A 110 -6.94 -4.52 -12.38
N PRO A 111 -6.70 -5.33 -11.32
CA PRO A 111 -7.78 -5.79 -10.45
C PRO A 111 -8.54 -4.64 -9.77
N THR A 112 -7.86 -3.57 -9.35
CA THR A 112 -8.54 -2.40 -8.77
C THR A 112 -9.47 -1.72 -9.79
N ILE A 113 -9.03 -1.57 -11.04
CA ILE A 113 -9.85 -1.04 -12.13
C ILE A 113 -11.11 -1.89 -12.35
N SER A 114 -10.98 -3.22 -12.38
CA SER A 114 -12.10 -4.15 -12.51
C SER A 114 -13.07 -4.07 -11.34
N ALA A 115 -12.56 -4.05 -10.10
CA ALA A 115 -13.38 -3.89 -8.90
C ALA A 115 -14.18 -2.57 -8.91
N ILE A 116 -13.56 -1.47 -9.31
CA ILE A 116 -14.24 -0.16 -9.43
C ILE A 116 -15.34 -0.21 -10.49
N LYS A 117 -15.07 -0.80 -11.67
CA LYS A 117 -16.09 -0.94 -12.74
C LYS A 117 -17.27 -1.80 -12.29
N ALA A 118 -17.01 -2.84 -11.50
CA ALA A 118 -18.00 -3.69 -10.86
C ALA A 118 -18.66 -3.06 -9.61
N LYS A 119 -18.39 -1.78 -9.33
CA LYS A 119 -18.95 -0.99 -8.23
C LYS A 119 -18.67 -1.55 -6.84
N LYS A 120 -17.54 -2.24 -6.66
CA LYS A 120 -17.11 -2.78 -5.37
C LYS A 120 -16.36 -1.71 -4.60
N ASN A 121 -16.61 -1.60 -3.29
CA ASN A 121 -15.79 -0.73 -2.45
C ASN A 121 -14.36 -1.28 -2.35
N ILE A 122 -13.37 -0.40 -2.23
CA ILE A 122 -11.96 -0.80 -2.20
C ILE A 122 -11.40 -0.53 -0.81
N ALA A 123 -10.85 -1.53 -0.15
CA ALA A 123 -9.92 -1.36 0.95
C ALA A 123 -8.50 -1.41 0.36
N LEU A 124 -7.85 -0.25 0.25
CA LEU A 124 -6.63 -0.09 -0.52
C LEU A 124 -5.40 -0.18 0.41
N ALA A 125 -4.66 -1.29 0.35
CA ALA A 125 -3.37 -1.45 1.02
C ALA A 125 -2.17 -1.31 0.07
N ASN A 126 -2.39 -1.57 -1.23
CA ASN A 126 -1.40 -1.41 -2.28
C ASN A 126 -1.29 0.06 -2.71
N LYS A 127 -0.40 0.81 -2.05
CA LYS A 127 -0.14 2.22 -2.35
C LYS A 127 0.26 2.46 -3.80
N GLU A 128 0.99 1.52 -4.40
CA GLU A 128 1.50 1.64 -5.76
C GLU A 128 0.39 1.84 -6.81
N THR A 129 -0.83 1.34 -6.57
CA THR A 129 -1.99 1.61 -7.44
C THR A 129 -2.28 3.11 -7.56
N LEU A 130 -2.24 3.86 -6.45
CA LEU A 130 -2.47 5.31 -6.46
C LEU A 130 -1.21 6.10 -6.83
N VAL A 131 -0.02 5.59 -6.53
CA VAL A 131 1.23 6.21 -7.00
C VAL A 131 1.27 6.20 -8.52
N VAL A 132 1.06 5.03 -9.14
CA VAL A 132 1.18 4.83 -10.57
C VAL A 132 0.06 5.56 -11.30
N ALA A 133 -1.20 5.36 -10.90
CA ALA A 133 -2.36 5.77 -11.68
C ALA A 133 -3.40 6.55 -10.87
N GLY A 134 -2.96 7.35 -9.89
CA GLY A 134 -3.85 8.03 -8.94
C GLY A 134 -4.97 8.87 -9.58
N ALA A 135 -4.67 9.63 -10.64
CA ALA A 135 -5.68 10.40 -11.38
C ALA A 135 -6.74 9.51 -12.03
N LEU A 136 -6.32 8.39 -12.64
CA LEU A 136 -7.21 7.43 -13.28
C LEU A 136 -8.10 6.75 -12.24
N ILE A 137 -7.50 6.23 -11.16
CA ILE A 137 -8.21 5.47 -10.12
C ILE A 137 -9.21 6.35 -9.37
N THR A 138 -8.79 7.53 -8.90
CA THR A 138 -9.70 8.45 -8.19
C THR A 138 -10.80 8.99 -9.10
N GLY A 139 -10.48 9.30 -10.37
CA GLY A 139 -11.46 9.68 -11.38
C GLY A 139 -12.49 8.59 -11.66
N MET A 140 -12.04 7.33 -11.76
CA MET A 140 -12.92 6.17 -11.91
C MET A 140 -13.79 5.94 -10.67
N ALA A 141 -13.21 5.95 -9.47
CA ALA A 141 -13.95 5.76 -8.23
C ALA A 141 -15.09 6.78 -8.09
N LYS A 142 -14.81 8.06 -8.40
CA LYS A 142 -15.83 9.12 -8.46
C LYS A 142 -16.89 8.85 -9.52
N LYS A 143 -16.50 8.41 -10.73
CA LYS A 143 -17.43 8.11 -11.83
C LYS A 143 -18.38 6.95 -11.51
N TYR A 144 -17.89 5.90 -10.86
CA TYR A 144 -18.66 4.69 -10.58
C TYR A 144 -19.34 4.71 -9.20
N GLY A 145 -19.09 5.74 -8.38
CA GLY A 145 -19.68 5.87 -7.04
C GLY A 145 -19.10 4.89 -6.03
N VAL A 146 -17.81 4.58 -6.16
CA VAL A 146 -17.08 3.62 -5.32
C VAL A 146 -16.27 4.36 -4.28
N SER A 147 -16.33 3.89 -3.02
CA SER A 147 -15.47 4.38 -1.95
C SER A 147 -14.12 3.67 -1.97
N ILE A 148 -13.05 4.43 -1.74
CA ILE A 148 -11.70 3.92 -1.48
C ILE A 148 -11.39 4.19 -0.01
N TYR A 149 -11.17 3.12 0.76
CA TYR A 149 -10.81 3.15 2.17
C TYR A 149 -9.32 2.86 2.31
N PRO A 150 -8.52 3.79 2.84
CA PRO A 150 -7.09 3.56 3.02
C PRO A 150 -6.82 2.53 4.12
N VAL A 151 -5.97 1.56 3.81
CA VAL A 151 -5.46 0.56 4.76
C VAL A 151 -4.04 0.89 5.18
N ASP A 152 -3.26 1.62 4.38
CA ASP A 152 -1.95 2.12 4.79
C ASP A 152 -2.07 2.98 6.07
N SER A 153 -1.14 2.81 7.00
CA SER A 153 -1.34 3.19 8.40
C SER A 153 -1.52 4.70 8.57
N GLU A 154 -0.70 5.46 7.86
CA GLU A 154 -0.67 6.92 7.86
C GLU A 154 -1.92 7.50 7.19
N HIS A 155 -2.36 6.93 6.08
CA HIS A 155 -3.57 7.39 5.38
C HIS A 155 -4.84 6.96 6.10
N SER A 156 -4.83 5.79 6.73
CA SER A 156 -5.92 5.38 7.63
C SER A 156 -6.02 6.32 8.82
N ALA A 157 -4.89 6.78 9.36
CA ALA A 157 -4.85 7.79 10.41
C ALA A 157 -5.45 9.13 9.95
N ILE A 158 -5.04 9.63 8.77
CA ILE A 158 -5.62 10.84 8.16
C ILE A 158 -7.13 10.67 7.97
N PHE A 159 -7.56 9.54 7.38
CA PHE A 159 -8.97 9.25 7.14
C PHE A 159 -9.77 9.25 8.44
N GLN A 160 -9.26 8.65 9.51
CA GLN A 160 -9.87 8.69 10.84
C GLN A 160 -9.98 10.11 11.42
N CYS A 161 -8.97 10.96 11.20
CA CYS A 161 -9.01 12.36 11.63
C CYS A 161 -10.05 13.20 10.87
N LEU A 162 -10.33 12.86 9.61
CA LEU A 162 -11.33 13.55 8.78
C LEU A 162 -12.78 13.21 9.12
N VAL A 163 -13.02 12.09 9.81
CA VAL A 163 -14.39 11.71 10.20
C VAL A 163 -14.98 12.75 11.15
N GLY A 164 -16.14 13.30 10.75
CA GLY A 164 -16.83 14.37 11.48
C GLY A 164 -16.38 15.78 11.11
N GLU A 165 -15.34 15.93 10.27
CA GLU A 165 -14.80 17.24 9.83
C GLU A 165 -15.24 17.62 8.41
N PHE A 166 -16.41 17.15 7.98
CA PHE A 166 -16.89 17.31 6.59
C PHE A 166 -17.03 18.78 6.12
N HIS A 167 -17.15 19.71 7.05
CA HIS A 167 -17.27 21.15 6.78
C HIS A 167 -16.01 21.95 7.14
N ASN A 168 -14.94 21.28 7.56
CA ASN A 168 -13.69 21.90 7.96
C ASN A 168 -12.61 21.55 6.92
N PRO A 169 -12.25 22.48 6.02
CA PRO A 169 -11.25 22.21 5.00
C PRO A 169 -9.89 21.85 5.62
N VAL A 170 -9.23 20.87 5.01
CA VAL A 170 -7.83 20.54 5.35
C VAL A 170 -6.93 21.67 4.91
N GLU A 171 -6.21 22.26 5.86
CA GLU A 171 -5.13 23.21 5.57
C GLU A 171 -3.89 22.44 5.16
N LYS A 172 -3.49 21.47 6.00
CA LYS A 172 -2.26 20.70 5.83
C LYS A 172 -2.39 19.31 6.46
N ILE A 173 -1.61 18.35 5.97
CA ILE A 173 -1.36 17.08 6.65
C ILE A 173 0.11 16.95 7.00
N TYR A 174 0.37 16.27 8.12
CA TYR A 174 1.71 15.84 8.51
C TYR A 174 1.77 14.33 8.47
N LEU A 175 2.46 13.83 7.46
CA LEU A 175 2.69 12.42 7.22
C LEU A 175 3.91 11.99 8.04
N THR A 176 3.69 11.21 9.10
CA THR A 176 4.77 10.80 10.01
C THR A 176 5.55 9.63 9.43
N ALA A 177 6.88 9.63 9.54
CA ALA A 177 7.76 8.52 9.16
C ALA A 177 8.54 7.99 10.38
N SER A 178 8.86 6.69 10.41
CA SER A 178 9.79 6.17 11.43
C SER A 178 11.21 6.74 11.30
N GLY A 179 11.59 7.15 10.08
CA GLY A 179 12.93 7.55 9.68
C GLY A 179 13.84 6.40 9.25
N GLY A 180 13.36 5.15 9.34
CA GLY A 180 14.09 3.95 8.93
C GLY A 180 15.35 3.64 9.77
N PRO A 181 16.06 2.54 9.45
CA PRO A 181 17.27 2.12 10.17
C PRO A 181 18.44 3.11 10.07
N PHE A 182 18.44 3.99 9.06
CA PHE A 182 19.55 4.92 8.80
C PHE A 182 19.28 6.35 9.25
N ARG A 183 18.25 6.57 10.07
CA ARG A 183 17.98 7.88 10.66
C ARG A 183 19.24 8.45 11.34
N GLY A 184 19.63 9.67 10.94
CA GLY A 184 20.81 10.37 11.45
C GLY A 184 22.16 9.91 10.87
N TRP A 185 22.17 9.02 9.88
CA TRP A 185 23.40 8.63 9.18
C TRP A 185 23.78 9.69 8.14
N THR A 186 25.09 9.88 7.93
CA THR A 186 25.61 10.77 6.89
C THR A 186 25.74 10.04 5.56
N LYS A 187 25.82 10.80 4.46
CA LYS A 187 26.08 10.26 3.12
C LYS A 187 27.31 9.35 3.07
N ASP A 188 28.42 9.74 3.71
CA ASP A 188 29.65 8.94 3.74
C ASP A 188 29.44 7.57 4.40
N ARG A 189 28.59 7.52 5.43
CA ARG A 189 28.26 6.27 6.12
C ARG A 189 27.34 5.37 5.27
N LEU A 190 26.50 5.96 4.43
CA LEU A 190 25.58 5.24 3.54
C LEU A 190 26.27 4.59 2.33
N LEU A 191 27.50 5.02 1.96
CA LEU A 191 28.23 4.47 0.83
C LEU A 191 28.47 2.95 0.92
N ASN A 192 28.65 2.42 2.14
CA ASN A 192 29.00 1.02 2.38
C ASN A 192 27.88 0.25 3.09
N VAL A 193 26.64 0.72 2.98
CA VAL A 193 25.48 0.04 3.59
C VAL A 193 25.21 -1.28 2.88
N THR A 194 24.93 -2.30 3.69
CA THR A 194 24.56 -3.64 3.24
C THR A 194 23.06 -3.86 3.34
N LYS A 195 22.51 -4.81 2.58
CA LYS A 195 21.10 -5.20 2.67
C LYS A 195 20.74 -5.74 4.05
N GLU A 196 21.64 -6.44 4.73
CA GLU A 196 21.41 -6.97 6.08
C GLU A 196 21.25 -5.85 7.11
N GLN A 197 21.89 -4.69 6.90
CA GLN A 197 21.66 -3.51 7.73
C GLN A 197 20.34 -2.84 7.40
N ALA A 198 20.00 -2.72 6.12
CA ALA A 198 18.76 -2.09 5.68
C ALA A 198 17.51 -2.88 6.10
N LEU A 199 17.60 -4.21 6.17
CA LEU A 199 16.50 -5.09 6.56
C LEU A 199 16.17 -5.06 8.07
N LYS A 200 16.96 -4.37 8.90
CA LYS A 200 16.73 -4.25 10.36
C LYS A 200 15.86 -3.05 10.70
N HIS A 201 14.58 -3.10 10.34
CA HIS A 201 13.65 -2.01 10.65
C HIS A 201 13.42 -1.87 12.18
N PRO A 202 13.41 -0.65 12.76
CA PRO A 202 13.35 -0.47 14.21
C PRO A 202 11.99 -0.81 14.84
N ASN A 203 10.88 -0.60 14.12
CA ASN A 203 9.54 -0.59 14.72
C ASN A 203 8.55 -1.60 14.11
N TRP A 204 8.86 -2.19 12.96
CA TRP A 204 7.89 -2.92 12.15
C TRP A 204 8.55 -4.17 11.57
N ASP A 205 7.83 -5.29 11.58
CA ASP A 205 8.19 -6.49 10.84
C ASP A 205 7.44 -6.48 9.50
N MET A 206 8.18 -6.33 8.40
CA MET A 206 7.62 -6.08 7.07
C MET A 206 8.39 -6.81 5.98
N GLY A 207 7.78 -6.93 4.80
CA GLY A 207 8.44 -7.52 3.63
C GLY A 207 9.69 -6.75 3.20
N SER A 208 10.65 -7.44 2.57
CA SER A 208 11.97 -6.86 2.24
C SER A 208 11.88 -5.56 1.43
N LYS A 209 11.01 -5.49 0.42
CA LYS A 209 10.86 -4.30 -0.44
C LYS A 209 10.49 -3.04 0.35
N ILE A 210 9.42 -3.10 1.14
CA ILE A 210 8.97 -1.96 1.95
C ILE A 210 10.00 -1.58 3.03
N THR A 211 10.75 -2.56 3.54
CA THR A 211 11.83 -2.29 4.49
C THR A 211 12.98 -1.50 3.84
N ILE A 212 13.38 -1.82 2.60
CA ILE A 212 14.37 -1.02 1.84
C ILE A 212 13.81 0.36 1.48
N ASP A 213 12.56 0.44 1.06
CA ASP A 213 11.90 1.72 0.78
C ASP A 213 11.83 2.62 2.02
N SER A 214 11.58 2.05 3.20
CA SER A 214 11.60 2.77 4.48
C SER A 214 13.01 3.28 4.80
N ALA A 215 14.03 2.45 4.59
CA ALA A 215 15.43 2.82 4.81
C ALA A 215 15.90 3.97 3.92
N SER A 216 15.38 4.07 2.69
CA SER A 216 15.72 5.14 1.74
C SER A 216 14.77 6.35 1.77
N LEU A 217 13.75 6.33 2.64
CA LEU A 217 12.59 7.24 2.64
C LEU A 217 11.76 7.23 1.34
N MET A 218 12.01 6.31 0.41
CA MET A 218 11.14 6.14 -0.76
C MET A 218 9.73 5.74 -0.34
N ASN A 219 9.57 4.89 0.69
CA ASN A 219 8.25 4.48 1.18
C ASN A 219 7.40 5.72 1.48
N LYS A 220 7.97 6.67 2.23
CA LYS A 220 7.30 7.92 2.56
C LYS A 220 7.06 8.81 1.34
N GLY A 221 7.96 8.79 0.36
CA GLY A 221 7.78 9.47 -0.92
C GLY A 221 6.57 8.94 -1.70
N LEU A 222 6.42 7.61 -1.79
CA LEU A 222 5.26 6.96 -2.41
C LEU A 222 3.96 7.34 -1.67
N GLU A 223 4.00 7.33 -0.35
CA GLU A 223 2.83 7.68 0.48
C GLU A 223 2.43 9.16 0.37
N VAL A 224 3.36 10.08 0.11
CA VAL A 224 3.05 11.48 -0.20
C VAL A 224 2.22 11.58 -1.49
N ILE A 225 2.61 10.85 -2.53
CA ILE A 225 1.86 10.80 -3.81
C ILE A 225 0.48 10.19 -3.57
N GLU A 226 0.40 9.11 -2.81
CA GLU A 226 -0.86 8.47 -2.45
C GLU A 226 -1.80 9.41 -1.68
N ALA A 227 -1.28 10.15 -0.68
CA ALA A 227 -2.08 11.07 0.12
C ALA A 227 -2.67 12.21 -0.70
N LYS A 228 -1.91 12.73 -1.68
CA LYS A 228 -2.41 13.71 -2.66
C LYS A 228 -3.68 13.20 -3.34
N TRP A 229 -3.66 11.95 -3.80
CA TRP A 229 -4.77 11.38 -4.56
C TRP A 229 -5.95 10.99 -3.65
N LEU A 230 -5.69 10.33 -2.52
CA LEU A 230 -6.75 9.91 -1.59
C LEU A 230 -7.55 11.08 -1.03
N PHE A 231 -6.88 12.18 -0.70
CA PHE A 231 -7.50 13.29 0.03
C PHE A 231 -7.64 14.57 -0.81
N GLY A 232 -7.30 14.52 -2.11
CA GLY A 232 -7.46 15.65 -3.03
C GLY A 232 -6.58 16.85 -2.67
N LEU A 233 -5.38 16.60 -2.15
CA LEU A 233 -4.48 17.63 -1.62
C LEU A 233 -3.52 18.18 -2.70
N LYS A 234 -3.01 19.38 -2.47
CA LYS A 234 -1.88 19.92 -3.23
C LYS A 234 -0.54 19.53 -2.57
N SER A 235 0.56 19.63 -3.32
CA SER A 235 1.88 19.25 -2.81
C SER A 235 2.29 20.03 -1.57
N GLU A 236 1.98 21.34 -1.53
CA GLU A 236 2.30 22.23 -0.42
C GLU A 236 1.48 21.94 0.85
N GLN A 237 0.42 21.13 0.73
CA GLN A 237 -0.43 20.72 1.85
C GLN A 237 0.05 19.43 2.52
N ILE A 238 1.16 18.84 2.08
CA ILE A 238 1.67 17.58 2.61
C ILE A 238 3.08 17.83 3.14
N ASP A 239 3.26 17.76 4.46
CA ASP A 239 4.57 17.76 5.09
C ASP A 239 4.93 16.35 5.53
N VAL A 240 6.22 16.01 5.42
CA VAL A 240 6.77 14.78 6.01
C VAL A 240 7.58 15.13 7.24
N ILE A 241 7.23 14.49 8.36
CA ILE A 241 7.94 14.63 9.64
C ILE A 241 8.37 13.26 10.15
N VAL A 242 9.54 13.18 10.78
CA VAL A 242 10.04 11.94 11.36
C VAL A 242 9.56 11.84 12.80
N HIS A 243 8.82 10.78 13.10
CA HIS A 243 8.32 10.41 14.42
C HIS A 243 8.82 8.98 14.77
N PRO A 244 10.00 8.87 15.42
CA PRO A 244 10.68 7.59 15.60
C PRO A 244 9.90 6.57 16.44
N GLN A 245 8.98 7.02 17.31
CA GLN A 245 8.18 6.13 18.16
C GLN A 245 7.04 5.46 17.38
N SER A 246 6.65 5.99 16.22
CA SER A 246 5.56 5.48 15.38
C SER A 246 4.23 5.27 16.13
N ILE A 247 3.97 6.12 17.14
CA ILE A 247 2.72 6.10 17.92
C ILE A 247 1.68 7.03 17.32
N ILE A 248 2.07 8.23 16.93
CA ILE A 248 1.23 9.11 16.13
C ILE A 248 1.44 8.73 14.66
N HIS A 249 0.39 8.21 14.02
CA HIS A 249 0.47 7.67 12.66
C HIS A 249 0.27 8.73 11.59
N SER A 250 -0.43 9.83 11.86
CA SER A 250 -0.44 11.06 11.03
C SER A 250 -1.30 12.12 11.69
N ILE A 251 -1.17 13.36 11.20
CA ILE A 251 -1.86 14.53 11.73
C ILE A 251 -2.54 15.27 10.58
N VAL A 252 -3.77 15.73 10.82
CA VAL A 252 -4.49 16.64 9.93
C VAL A 252 -4.64 17.98 10.64
N GLN A 253 -4.18 19.04 9.97
CA GLN A 253 -4.40 20.43 10.36
C GLN A 253 -5.54 21.01 9.53
N PHE A 254 -6.43 21.72 10.22
CA PHE A 254 -7.59 22.38 9.63
C PHE A 254 -7.41 23.89 9.59
N THR A 255 -8.21 24.56 8.75
CA THR A 255 -8.10 26.02 8.51
C THR A 255 -8.42 26.91 9.72
N ASP A 256 -8.98 26.34 10.79
CA ASP A 256 -9.20 27.01 12.09
C ASP A 256 -7.96 26.93 13.02
N GLY A 257 -6.87 26.31 12.56
CA GLY A 257 -5.64 26.10 13.31
C GLY A 257 -5.67 24.88 14.23
N SER A 258 -6.80 24.16 14.31
CA SER A 258 -6.89 22.92 15.07
C SER A 258 -6.17 21.78 14.35
N MET A 259 -5.69 20.81 15.13
CA MET A 259 -5.07 19.60 14.61
C MET A 259 -5.71 18.37 15.24
N LYS A 260 -5.94 17.35 14.42
CA LYS A 260 -6.28 16.00 14.89
C LYS A 260 -5.16 15.05 14.52
N ALA A 261 -4.79 14.21 15.47
CA ALA A 261 -3.84 13.13 15.27
C ALA A 261 -4.51 11.80 15.63
N GLN A 262 -4.28 10.76 14.83
CA GLN A 262 -4.62 9.40 15.22
C GLN A 262 -3.37 8.73 15.77
N MET A 263 -3.52 8.09 16.93
CA MET A 263 -2.45 7.40 17.63
C MET A 263 -2.83 5.98 18.02
N GLY A 264 -1.84 5.11 18.05
CA GLY A 264 -1.99 3.70 18.39
C GLY A 264 -0.64 3.01 18.50
N LEU A 265 -0.65 1.74 18.87
CA LEU A 265 0.53 0.90 18.69
C LEU A 265 0.67 0.55 17.20
N PRO A 266 1.91 0.32 16.71
CA PRO A 266 2.17 -0.05 15.32
C PRO A 266 1.63 -1.46 15.01
N ASP A 267 0.34 -1.55 14.70
CA ASP A 267 -0.37 -2.78 14.37
C ASP A 267 -1.32 -2.56 13.18
N MET A 268 -1.08 -3.25 12.07
CA MET A 268 -1.87 -3.11 10.84
C MET A 268 -3.29 -3.68 10.95
N LYS A 269 -3.58 -4.50 11.97
CA LYS A 269 -4.95 -4.98 12.22
C LYS A 269 -5.91 -3.82 12.48
N LEU A 270 -5.45 -2.73 13.08
CA LEU A 270 -6.28 -1.55 13.34
C LEU A 270 -6.75 -0.84 12.06
N PRO A 271 -5.88 -0.40 11.14
CA PRO A 271 -6.32 0.23 9.90
C PRO A 271 -7.07 -0.74 8.97
N ILE A 272 -6.69 -2.04 8.93
CA ILE A 272 -7.45 -3.07 8.19
C ILE A 272 -8.88 -3.16 8.75
N GLN A 273 -9.03 -3.36 10.06
CA GLN A 273 -10.34 -3.46 10.70
C GLN A 273 -11.17 -2.20 10.44
N TYR A 274 -10.54 -1.01 10.51
CA TYR A 274 -11.25 0.24 10.27
C TYR A 274 -11.78 0.34 8.84
N ALA A 275 -10.97 0.00 7.83
CA ALA A 275 -11.40 0.02 6.42
C ALA A 275 -12.56 -0.96 6.16
N LEU A 276 -12.48 -2.19 6.69
CA LEU A 276 -13.53 -3.20 6.50
C LEU A 276 -14.83 -2.83 7.23
N ALA A 277 -14.73 -2.25 8.42
CA ALA A 277 -15.88 -1.96 9.29
C ALA A 277 -16.55 -0.61 9.03
N TYR A 278 -15.85 0.33 8.40
CA TYR A 278 -16.31 1.71 8.22
C TYR A 278 -17.78 1.76 7.75
N PRO A 279 -18.61 2.66 8.32
CA PRO A 279 -18.28 3.74 9.28
C PRO A 279 -18.19 3.29 10.75
N GLN A 280 -18.43 2.01 11.05
CA GLN A 280 -18.43 1.53 12.42
C GLN A 280 -17.02 1.22 12.91
N ARG A 281 -16.81 1.34 14.22
CA ARG A 281 -15.64 0.79 14.90
C ARG A 281 -16.02 -0.53 15.56
N ILE A 282 -15.13 -1.51 15.45
CA ILE A 282 -15.31 -2.85 16.02
C ILE A 282 -14.46 -2.98 17.29
N VAL A 283 -14.99 -3.70 18.27
CA VAL A 283 -14.26 -4.04 19.50
C VAL A 283 -13.11 -5.00 19.16
N SER A 284 -11.91 -4.69 19.62
CA SER A 284 -10.74 -5.57 19.48
C SER A 284 -10.10 -5.85 20.83
N ASP A 285 -9.39 -6.97 20.95
CA ASP A 285 -8.56 -7.35 22.09
C ASP A 285 -7.07 -7.00 21.89
N PHE A 286 -6.76 -6.22 20.85
CA PHE A 286 -5.39 -5.79 20.54
C PHE A 286 -4.77 -5.03 21.71
N PRO A 287 -3.43 -5.13 21.89
CA PRO A 287 -2.72 -4.38 22.92
C PRO A 287 -3.10 -2.90 22.93
N ARG A 288 -3.25 -2.34 24.14
CA ARG A 288 -3.61 -0.92 24.32
C ARG A 288 -2.37 -0.08 24.52
N LEU A 289 -2.33 1.07 23.88
CA LEU A 289 -1.32 2.09 24.14
C LEU A 289 -1.40 2.52 25.61
N ASN A 290 -0.25 2.59 26.26
CA ASN A 290 -0.10 3.17 27.58
C ASN A 290 0.97 4.28 27.49
N PHE A 291 0.61 5.49 27.88
CA PHE A 291 1.51 6.64 27.84
C PHE A 291 2.74 6.46 28.74
N MET A 292 2.66 5.63 29.78
CA MET A 292 3.81 5.37 30.64
C MET A 292 4.90 4.52 29.97
N ASP A 293 4.53 3.74 28.94
CA ASP A 293 5.49 2.97 28.13
C ASP A 293 6.11 3.84 27.03
N TYR A 294 5.45 4.95 26.66
CA TYR A 294 5.88 5.92 25.65
C TYR A 294 5.82 7.36 26.21
N PRO A 295 6.63 7.70 27.23
CA PRO A 295 6.53 8.97 27.95
C PRO A 295 7.01 10.18 27.13
N SER A 296 7.59 9.94 25.94
CA SER A 296 8.11 11.00 25.07
C SER A 296 7.80 10.68 23.62
N LEU A 297 7.17 11.64 22.94
CA LEU A 297 6.90 11.61 21.51
C LEU A 297 7.72 12.73 20.87
N THR A 298 8.65 12.38 19.98
CA THR A 298 9.56 13.34 19.35
C THR A 298 9.25 13.50 17.87
N PHE A 299 9.53 14.68 17.33
CA PHE A 299 9.33 15.01 15.94
C PHE A 299 10.57 15.72 15.39
N GLU A 300 11.00 15.31 14.21
CA GLU A 300 12.17 15.82 13.52
C GLU A 300 11.82 16.12 12.05
N LYS A 301 12.54 17.04 11.41
CA LYS A 301 12.37 17.28 9.96
C LYS A 301 12.95 16.08 9.19
N ALA A 302 12.26 15.64 8.14
CA ALA A 302 12.83 14.66 7.23
C ALA A 302 14.06 15.21 6.47
N ASP A 303 15.13 14.42 6.42
CA ASP A 303 16.37 14.76 5.72
C ASP A 303 16.25 14.39 4.23
N THR A 304 15.91 15.38 3.41
CA THR A 304 15.81 15.24 1.95
C THR A 304 17.15 15.37 1.23
N ASP A 305 18.19 15.83 1.92
CA ASP A 305 19.50 16.08 1.32
C ASP A 305 20.31 14.77 1.29
N THR A 306 20.26 14.01 2.38
CA THR A 306 20.86 12.67 2.47
C THR A 306 19.99 11.62 1.76
N PHE A 307 18.67 11.66 1.97
CA PHE A 307 17.71 10.69 1.41
C PHE A 307 16.94 11.29 0.23
N LYS A 308 17.60 11.32 -0.93
CA LYS A 308 17.08 11.94 -2.16
C LYS A 308 15.73 11.41 -2.63
N ASN A 309 15.39 10.15 -2.32
CA ASN A 309 14.18 9.50 -2.82
C ASN A 309 12.90 10.25 -2.43
N LEU A 310 12.85 10.86 -1.25
CA LEU A 310 11.72 11.69 -0.85
C LEU A 310 11.57 12.91 -1.78
N ALA A 311 12.67 13.59 -2.08
CA ALA A 311 12.68 14.72 -3.01
C ALA A 311 12.29 14.31 -4.44
N LEU A 312 12.74 13.13 -4.91
CA LEU A 312 12.34 12.57 -6.20
C LEU A 312 10.83 12.32 -6.26
N ALA A 313 10.23 11.82 -5.19
CA ALA A 313 8.78 11.64 -5.13
C ALA A 313 8.00 12.96 -5.21
N TYR A 314 8.46 14.03 -4.52
CA TYR A 314 7.88 15.37 -4.70
C TYR A 314 8.06 15.90 -6.13
N LYS A 315 9.23 15.68 -6.76
CA LYS A 315 9.45 16.04 -8.18
C LYS A 315 8.45 15.33 -9.09
N ALA A 316 8.23 14.02 -8.89
CA ALA A 316 7.26 13.24 -9.64
C ALA A 316 5.82 13.71 -9.42
N MET A 317 5.44 13.92 -8.15
CA MET A 317 4.11 14.39 -7.75
C MET A 317 3.74 15.73 -8.38
N ASN A 318 4.70 16.66 -8.46
CA ASN A 318 4.54 17.99 -9.03
C ASN A 318 4.52 17.97 -10.55
N LYS A 319 5.31 17.09 -11.17
CA LYS A 319 5.31 16.91 -12.63
C LYS A 319 4.01 16.32 -13.14
N GLY A 320 3.38 15.41 -12.39
CA GLY A 320 2.15 14.72 -12.79
C GLY A 320 2.37 13.72 -13.93
N GLY A 321 1.33 13.46 -14.73
CA GLY A 321 1.39 12.53 -15.86
C GLY A 321 1.81 11.11 -15.47
N ASN A 322 2.68 10.49 -16.26
CA ASN A 322 3.26 9.17 -15.98
C ASN A 322 4.51 9.21 -15.07
N MET A 323 4.92 10.37 -14.55
CA MET A 323 6.21 10.50 -13.85
C MET A 323 6.29 9.64 -12.57
N ALA A 324 5.18 9.55 -11.82
CA ALA A 324 5.13 8.70 -10.62
C ALA A 324 5.14 7.19 -10.95
N CYS A 325 4.60 6.81 -12.12
CA CYS A 325 4.70 5.44 -12.64
C CYS A 325 6.16 5.08 -12.95
N ILE A 326 6.88 5.97 -13.63
CA ILE A 326 8.31 5.81 -13.92
C ILE A 326 9.13 5.64 -12.64
N LEU A 327 8.91 6.54 -11.67
CA LEU A 327 9.57 6.48 -10.36
C LEU A 327 9.28 5.16 -9.64
N ASN A 328 8.04 4.69 -9.62
CA ASN A 328 7.67 3.43 -8.97
C ASN A 328 8.36 2.22 -9.63
N ALA A 329 8.28 2.14 -10.97
CA ALA A 329 8.83 1.03 -11.73
C ALA A 329 10.36 0.94 -11.60
N ALA A 330 11.06 2.08 -11.71
CA ALA A 330 12.49 2.15 -11.46
C ALA A 330 12.84 1.76 -10.01
N ASN A 331 12.06 2.24 -9.03
CA ASN A 331 12.26 1.90 -7.63
C ASN A 331 12.15 0.38 -7.36
N GLU A 332 11.15 -0.29 -7.93
CA GLU A 332 11.01 -1.74 -7.79
C GLU A 332 12.24 -2.49 -8.31
N VAL A 333 12.84 -2.05 -9.43
CA VAL A 333 14.04 -2.67 -10.00
C VAL A 333 15.27 -2.43 -9.14
N VAL A 334 15.53 -1.19 -8.72
CA VAL A 334 16.74 -0.88 -7.94
C VAL A 334 16.70 -1.51 -6.55
N VAL A 335 15.52 -1.65 -5.94
CA VAL A 335 15.37 -2.35 -4.65
C VAL A 335 15.66 -3.85 -4.79
N ASP A 336 15.12 -4.50 -5.84
CA ASP A 336 15.43 -5.91 -6.11
C ASP A 336 16.93 -6.11 -6.40
N ALA A 337 17.54 -5.20 -7.17
CA ALA A 337 18.97 -5.23 -7.43
C ALA A 337 19.80 -5.02 -6.16
N PHE A 338 19.42 -4.11 -5.27
CA PHE A 338 20.11 -3.88 -3.99
C PHE A 338 19.99 -5.11 -3.08
N LEU A 339 18.82 -5.76 -3.02
CA LEU A 339 18.63 -7.00 -2.27
C LEU A 339 19.47 -8.18 -2.83
N LYS A 340 19.87 -8.09 -4.11
CA LYS A 340 20.74 -9.06 -4.79
C LYS A 340 22.20 -8.63 -4.84
N ASP A 341 22.58 -7.57 -4.12
CA ASP A 341 23.94 -7.02 -4.06
C ASP A 341 24.49 -6.53 -5.42
N ASN A 342 23.61 -6.16 -6.35
CA ASN A 342 23.98 -5.70 -7.69
C ASN A 342 24.19 -4.17 -7.80
N ILE A 343 23.73 -3.39 -6.81
CA ILE A 343 23.83 -1.93 -6.79
C ILE A 343 24.00 -1.46 -5.34
N GLY A 344 24.70 -0.34 -5.13
CA GLY A 344 24.85 0.30 -3.83
C GLY A 344 23.62 1.09 -3.37
N PHE A 345 23.51 1.34 -2.07
CA PHE A 345 22.32 1.99 -1.49
C PHE A 345 22.05 3.40 -2.04
N LEU A 346 23.10 4.21 -2.21
CA LEU A 346 22.98 5.56 -2.75
C LEU A 346 22.79 5.59 -4.27
N GLU A 347 23.32 4.59 -4.98
CA GLU A 347 23.21 4.47 -6.44
C GLU A 347 21.76 4.20 -6.87
N MET A 348 20.93 3.58 -6.01
CA MET A 348 19.49 3.41 -6.26
C MET A 348 18.81 4.73 -6.63
N SER A 349 19.08 5.81 -5.88
CA SER A 349 18.51 7.13 -6.14
C SER A 349 18.95 7.72 -7.47
N ASP A 350 20.19 7.46 -7.87
CA ASP A 350 20.76 8.00 -9.11
C ASP A 350 20.14 7.29 -10.33
N VAL A 351 19.97 5.97 -10.29
CA VAL A 351 19.25 5.21 -11.34
C VAL A 351 17.79 5.64 -11.46
N ILE A 352 17.09 5.85 -10.34
CA ILE A 352 15.69 6.34 -10.37
C ILE A 352 15.62 7.72 -11.04
N ALA A 353 16.53 8.64 -10.68
CA ALA A 353 16.58 9.98 -11.26
C ALA A 353 16.83 9.93 -12.77
N ASP A 354 17.75 9.09 -13.22
CA ASP A 354 18.05 8.88 -14.63
C ASP A 354 16.84 8.36 -15.41
N CYS A 355 16.10 7.39 -14.87
CA CYS A 355 14.85 6.91 -15.49
C CYS A 355 13.82 8.03 -15.63
N MET A 356 13.62 8.83 -14.57
CA MET A 356 12.70 9.97 -14.58
C MET A 356 13.07 11.05 -15.61
N GLU A 357 14.33 11.14 -16.01
CA GLU A 357 14.81 12.14 -16.98
C GLU A 357 14.80 11.64 -18.42
N LYS A 358 15.09 10.35 -18.64
CA LYS A 358 15.28 9.77 -19.97
C LYS A 358 14.00 9.21 -20.59
N ILE A 359 13.04 8.77 -19.78
CA ILE A 359 11.81 8.12 -20.26
C ILE A 359 10.80 9.17 -20.73
N THR A 360 10.06 8.81 -21.79
CA THR A 360 9.12 9.73 -22.43
C THR A 360 8.00 10.14 -21.46
N PHE A 361 7.85 11.46 -21.28
CA PHE A 361 6.79 12.01 -20.45
C PHE A 361 5.44 12.04 -21.18
N VAL A 362 4.43 11.42 -20.59
CA VAL A 362 3.03 11.45 -21.04
C VAL A 362 2.21 12.25 -20.06
N ALA A 363 1.68 13.41 -20.49
CA ALA A 363 0.97 14.33 -19.62
C ALA A 363 -0.40 13.82 -19.15
N ASN A 364 -1.12 13.11 -20.02
CA ASN A 364 -2.45 12.54 -19.75
C ASN A 364 -2.46 11.04 -20.12
N PRO A 365 -1.82 10.19 -19.30
CA PRO A 365 -1.66 8.77 -19.61
C PRO A 365 -2.98 8.01 -19.55
N THR A 366 -3.17 7.11 -20.50
CA THR A 366 -4.15 6.04 -20.47
C THR A 366 -3.63 4.83 -19.67
N TYR A 367 -4.45 3.80 -19.49
CA TYR A 367 -4.00 2.55 -18.87
C TYR A 367 -2.82 1.94 -19.64
N ASP A 368 -2.90 1.89 -20.97
CA ASP A 368 -1.85 1.30 -21.80
C ASP A 368 -0.56 2.11 -21.73
N ASP A 369 -0.65 3.45 -21.63
CA ASP A 369 0.53 4.30 -21.43
C ASP A 369 1.23 3.99 -20.09
N PHE A 370 0.48 3.66 -19.03
CA PHE A 370 1.07 3.23 -17.75
C PHE A 370 1.73 1.86 -17.85
N VAL A 371 1.13 0.91 -18.58
CA VAL A 371 1.75 -0.40 -18.87
C VAL A 371 3.08 -0.20 -19.58
N SER A 372 3.08 0.58 -20.67
CA SER A 372 4.30 0.85 -21.43
C SER A 372 5.34 1.63 -20.63
N SER A 373 4.92 2.60 -19.82
CA SER A 373 5.84 3.36 -18.95
C SER A 373 6.49 2.48 -17.88
N ASP A 374 5.74 1.55 -17.27
CA ASP A 374 6.27 0.59 -16.30
C ASP A 374 7.31 -0.33 -16.98
N GLU A 375 6.99 -0.88 -18.15
CA GLU A 375 7.88 -1.76 -18.92
C GLU A 375 9.17 -1.04 -19.35
N GLU A 376 9.06 0.14 -19.96
CA GLU A 376 10.21 0.95 -20.42
C GLU A 376 11.10 1.34 -19.24
N SER A 377 10.50 1.70 -18.10
CA SER A 377 11.23 2.04 -16.88
C SER A 377 12.01 0.87 -16.31
N ARG A 378 11.42 -0.32 -16.32
CA ARG A 378 12.12 -1.53 -15.88
C ARG A 378 13.27 -1.86 -16.81
N VAL A 379 13.09 -1.76 -18.13
CA VAL A 379 14.15 -2.03 -19.11
C VAL A 379 15.31 -1.06 -18.94
N LEU A 380 15.03 0.24 -18.85
CA LEU A 380 16.08 1.25 -18.68
C LEU A 380 16.79 1.12 -17.34
N ALA A 381 16.06 0.92 -16.24
CA ALA A 381 16.67 0.74 -14.91
C ALA A 381 17.63 -0.45 -14.89
N ASN A 382 17.26 -1.59 -15.48
CA ASN A 382 18.15 -2.75 -15.59
C ASN A 382 19.37 -2.51 -16.50
N ALA A 383 19.28 -1.61 -17.47
CA ALA A 383 20.42 -1.27 -18.33
C ALA A 383 21.40 -0.28 -17.67
N LEU A 384 20.96 0.43 -16.61
CA LEU A 384 21.77 1.38 -15.85
C LEU A 384 22.46 0.75 -14.63
N ILE A 385 22.01 -0.44 -14.21
CA ILE A 385 22.63 -1.31 -13.19
C ILE A 385 23.64 -2.22 -13.88
#